data_AF-A0A1R0LKD4-F1
#
_entry.id   AF-A0A1R0LKD4-F1
#
_cell.length_a   1.000
_cell.length_b   1.000
_cell.length_c   1.000
_cell.angle_alpha   90.00
_cell.angle_beta   90.00
_cell.angle_gamma   90.00
#
_symmetry.space_group_name_H-M   'P 1'
#
loop_
_entity.id
_entity.type
_entity.pdbx_description
1 polymer ?
#
loop_
_entity_poly.entity_id
_entity_poly.type
_entity_poly.pdbx_seq_one_letter_code
_entity_poly.pdbx_strand_id
1 'polypeptide(L)'
;MRVVIVTESFPPDVNGVAHCALQTARHLVDRGHHPLVVAPAPAPGSGPDTDAPCPVVRIPSLPLPGYPQVRVALPSRRLAAALVEHRADLVHLASPFVLGVRGMAAAAKLGIPAVAVYQTDLAGYARTYMGAGEAAAWRRIRSVHAAADRTLAPSSAALGDLEAHGVPRVRLWPRGVDTVRFRPDLRDEALRRELAPNGEAIVGYVGRLAPEKHVELLAGACGLPGVKVVIVGDGPSHAHLTEALPGAVFLGRRTGGDLARIFASLDLFAHTGPFETFCQTVQEAMASGVPVVAPAAGGPLDLVAHGRTGLLVPPGDVTAVTEAVRELAADPARRTAYGTAARTMVEGRTWAAVGDQLIAHYGDVLAARRTAVAA
;
A
#
# COMPACT_ATOMS: atom_id res chain seq x y z
N MET A 1 10.56 -23.50 -3.27
CA MET A 1 11.12 -22.99 -1.99
C MET A 1 10.07 -23.08 -0.91
N ARG A 2 10.49 -23.26 0.33
CA ARG A 2 9.67 -23.23 1.54
C ARG A 2 9.86 -21.87 2.21
N VAL A 3 8.92 -20.96 1.99
CA VAL A 3 9.06 -19.55 2.42
C VAL A 3 8.21 -19.32 3.66
N VAL A 4 8.77 -18.72 4.71
CA VAL A 4 7.98 -18.26 5.86
C VAL A 4 7.77 -16.77 5.75
N ILE A 5 6.51 -16.35 5.58
CA ILE A 5 6.09 -14.95 5.54
C ILE A 5 5.75 -14.53 6.97
N VAL A 6 6.58 -13.69 7.57
CA VAL A 6 6.31 -13.08 8.88
C VAL A 6 5.75 -11.67 8.63
N THR A 7 4.51 -11.42 9.04
CA THR A 7 3.79 -10.18 8.74
C THR A 7 3.15 -9.58 9.99
N GLU A 8 3.10 -8.25 10.08
CA GLU A 8 2.42 -7.55 11.18
C GLU A 8 0.89 -7.59 11.06
N SER A 9 0.35 -7.90 9.87
CA SER A 9 -1.09 -8.09 9.65
C SER A 9 -1.34 -9.09 8.52
N PHE A 10 -2.47 -9.78 8.61
CA PHE A 10 -2.94 -10.74 7.61
C PHE A 10 -4.47 -10.78 7.68
N PRO A 11 -5.21 -11.18 6.61
CA PRO A 11 -6.66 -11.39 6.69
C PRO A 11 -7.08 -12.07 8.00
N PRO A 12 -8.20 -11.70 8.63
CA PRO A 12 -9.27 -10.83 8.13
C PRO A 12 -8.98 -9.31 8.22
N ASP A 13 -7.78 -8.89 8.62
CA ASP A 13 -7.43 -7.47 8.65
C ASP A 13 -7.51 -6.84 7.25
N VAL A 14 -8.18 -5.69 7.14
CA VAL A 14 -8.34 -4.96 5.87
C VAL A 14 -7.39 -3.77 5.83
N ASN A 15 -6.16 -4.00 5.35
CA ASN A 15 -5.15 -2.97 5.12
C ASN A 15 -4.15 -3.39 4.03
N GLY A 16 -3.30 -2.46 3.59
CA GLY A 16 -2.34 -2.71 2.51
C GLY A 16 -1.29 -3.78 2.83
N VAL A 17 -0.85 -3.90 4.09
CA VAL A 17 0.12 -4.93 4.51
C VAL A 17 -0.52 -6.32 4.43
N ALA A 18 -1.72 -6.49 4.99
CA ALA A 18 -2.46 -7.74 4.94
C ALA A 18 -2.78 -8.17 3.50
N HIS A 19 -3.19 -7.22 2.65
CA HIS A 19 -3.43 -7.48 1.23
C HIS A 19 -2.15 -7.93 0.52
N CYS A 20 -1.03 -7.23 0.73
CA CYS A 20 0.24 -7.59 0.10
C CYS A 20 0.76 -8.97 0.55
N ALA A 21 0.67 -9.28 1.83
CA ALA A 21 1.05 -10.58 2.36
C ALA A 21 0.17 -11.70 1.76
N LEU A 22 -1.13 -11.47 1.61
CA LEU A 22 -2.05 -12.41 0.97
C LEU A 22 -1.69 -12.63 -0.51
N GLN A 23 -1.47 -11.56 -1.28
CA GLN A 23 -1.09 -11.67 -2.69
C GLN A 23 0.27 -12.36 -2.86
N THR A 24 1.22 -12.07 -1.97
CA THR A 24 2.53 -12.76 -1.94
C THR A 24 2.37 -14.24 -1.68
N ALA A 25 1.55 -14.64 -0.69
CA ALA A 25 1.29 -16.03 -0.40
C ALA A 25 0.60 -16.75 -1.57
N ARG A 26 -0.41 -16.13 -2.20
CA ARG A 26 -1.11 -16.68 -3.37
C ARG A 26 -0.14 -16.91 -4.51
N HIS A 27 0.63 -15.89 -4.88
CA HIS A 27 1.59 -15.99 -5.97
C HIS A 27 2.64 -17.07 -5.74
N LEU A 28 3.13 -17.21 -4.50
CA LEU A 28 4.06 -18.28 -4.17
C LEU A 28 3.44 -19.67 -4.36
N VAL A 29 2.20 -19.88 -3.95
CA VAL A 29 1.48 -21.14 -4.21
C VAL A 29 1.31 -21.37 -5.71
N ASP A 30 0.87 -20.36 -6.46
CA ASP A 30 0.63 -20.43 -7.90
C ASP A 30 1.90 -20.78 -8.69
N ARG A 31 3.08 -20.38 -8.18
CA ARG A 31 4.40 -20.72 -8.74
C ARG A 31 5.01 -22.01 -8.19
N GLY A 32 4.23 -22.83 -7.47
CA GLY A 32 4.68 -24.12 -6.95
C GLY A 32 5.67 -24.01 -5.78
N HIS A 33 5.65 -22.90 -5.05
CA HIS A 33 6.36 -22.76 -3.78
C HIS A 33 5.45 -23.09 -2.60
N HIS A 34 6.05 -23.29 -1.43
CA HIS A 34 5.35 -23.70 -0.22
C HIS A 34 5.44 -22.60 0.83
N PRO A 35 4.59 -21.56 0.74
CA PRO A 35 4.55 -20.53 1.76
C PRO A 35 3.90 -21.03 3.06
N LEU A 36 4.34 -20.47 4.19
CA LEU A 36 3.64 -20.52 5.47
C LEU A 36 3.61 -19.09 6.02
N VAL A 37 2.45 -18.64 6.50
CA VAL A 37 2.30 -17.30 7.07
C VAL A 37 2.39 -17.38 8.60
N VAL A 38 3.14 -16.47 9.21
CA VAL A 38 3.13 -16.22 10.65
C VAL A 38 2.64 -14.79 10.88
N ALA A 39 1.50 -14.65 11.55
CA ALA A 39 0.81 -13.38 11.74
C ALA A 39 0.23 -13.28 13.16
N PRO A 40 -0.08 -12.06 13.67
CA PRO A 40 -0.84 -11.92 14.89
C PRO A 40 -2.20 -12.61 14.80
N ALA A 41 -2.68 -13.13 15.92
CA ALA A 41 -4.05 -13.56 16.09
C ALA A 41 -4.97 -12.34 15.90
N PRO A 42 -6.07 -12.47 15.13
CA PRO A 42 -7.01 -11.38 14.96
C PRO A 42 -7.79 -11.12 16.26
N ALA A 43 -8.65 -10.10 16.27
CA ALA A 43 -9.52 -9.83 17.42
C ALA A 43 -10.44 -11.03 17.71
N PRO A 44 -10.78 -11.32 18.98
CA PRO A 44 -11.77 -12.35 19.31
C PRO A 44 -13.08 -12.12 18.55
N GLY A 45 -13.69 -13.19 18.03
CA GLY A 45 -14.92 -13.10 17.22
C GLY A 45 -14.70 -12.78 15.75
N SER A 46 -13.46 -12.55 15.31
CA SER A 46 -13.15 -12.51 13.88
C SER A 46 -13.37 -13.91 13.28
N GLY A 47 -14.03 -13.98 12.12
CA GLY A 47 -14.31 -15.24 11.44
C GLY A 47 -13.05 -16.06 11.11
N PRO A 48 -13.19 -17.36 10.84
CA PRO A 48 -12.05 -18.21 10.45
C PRO A 48 -11.41 -17.70 9.15
N ASP A 49 -10.12 -18.01 8.99
CA ASP A 49 -9.33 -17.64 7.82
C ASP A 49 -9.66 -18.58 6.65
N THR A 50 -10.83 -18.41 6.04
CA THR A 50 -11.35 -19.33 5.00
C THR A 50 -10.64 -19.20 3.66
N ASP A 51 -9.96 -18.07 3.43
CA ASP A 51 -9.46 -17.69 2.09
C ASP A 51 -7.92 -17.66 2.00
N ALA A 52 -7.23 -18.13 3.05
CA ALA A 52 -5.77 -18.21 3.06
C ALA A 52 -5.31 -19.32 2.09
N PRO A 53 -4.40 -19.01 1.14
CA PRO A 53 -3.92 -19.98 0.15
C PRO A 53 -2.95 -21.03 0.73
N CYS A 54 -2.53 -20.85 1.99
CA CYS A 54 -1.51 -21.66 2.63
C CYS A 54 -1.71 -21.69 4.15
N PRO A 55 -1.00 -22.58 4.89
CA PRO A 55 -1.08 -22.63 6.35
C PRO A 55 -0.72 -21.30 7.01
N VAL A 56 -1.45 -20.95 8.07
CA VAL A 56 -1.27 -19.72 8.85
C VAL A 56 -1.06 -20.05 10.33
N VAL A 57 0.08 -19.65 10.89
CA VAL A 57 0.40 -19.77 12.31
C VAL A 57 0.08 -18.45 13.00
N ARG A 58 -0.96 -18.46 13.85
CA ARG A 58 -1.38 -17.29 14.62
C ARG A 58 -0.61 -17.17 15.94
N ILE A 59 0.01 -16.01 16.13
CA ILE A 59 0.72 -15.64 17.35
C ILE A 59 -0.25 -14.88 18.28
N PRO A 60 -0.38 -15.24 19.57
CA PRO A 60 -1.20 -14.49 20.52
C PRO A 60 -0.90 -12.98 20.45
N SER A 61 -1.93 -12.15 20.48
CA SER A 61 -1.81 -10.71 20.25
C SER A 61 -2.66 -9.89 21.21
N LEU A 62 -2.29 -8.63 21.42
CA LEU A 62 -3.09 -7.64 22.15
C LEU A 62 -3.41 -6.43 21.24
N PRO A 63 -4.54 -5.74 21.48
CA PRO A 63 -4.82 -4.49 20.78
C PRO A 63 -3.78 -3.43 21.17
N LEU A 64 -3.38 -2.59 20.22
CA LEU A 64 -2.58 -1.40 20.51
C LEU A 64 -3.46 -0.38 21.26
N PRO A 65 -2.99 0.22 22.37
CA PRO A 65 -3.74 1.28 23.05
C PRO A 65 -4.10 2.43 22.10
N GLY A 66 -5.37 2.85 22.10
CA GLY A 66 -5.90 3.88 21.20
C GLY A 66 -6.20 3.41 19.76
N TYR A 67 -5.70 2.24 19.35
CA TYR A 67 -5.91 1.66 18.02
C TYR A 67 -6.24 0.16 18.14
N PRO A 68 -7.42 -0.21 18.68
CA PRO A 68 -7.77 -1.61 18.97
C PRO A 68 -7.78 -2.54 17.75
N GLN A 69 -7.93 -1.98 16.55
CA GLN A 69 -7.83 -2.65 15.26
C GLN A 69 -6.40 -3.09 14.90
N VAL A 70 -5.37 -2.48 15.49
CA VAL A 70 -3.98 -2.88 15.30
C VAL A 70 -3.62 -3.92 16.35
N ARG A 71 -3.26 -5.13 15.90
CA ARG A 71 -2.91 -6.26 16.77
C ARG A 71 -1.40 -6.38 16.90
N VAL A 72 -0.89 -6.27 18.11
CA VAL A 72 0.54 -6.45 18.40
C VAL A 72 0.79 -7.86 18.90
N ALA A 73 1.60 -8.62 18.17
CA ALA A 73 1.97 -9.98 18.56
C ALA A 73 2.78 -10.01 19.86
N LEU A 74 2.41 -10.92 20.76
CA LEU A 74 3.14 -11.22 22.00
C LEU A 74 4.36 -12.13 21.72
N PRO A 75 5.37 -12.14 22.60
CA PRO A 75 6.47 -13.09 22.49
C PRO A 75 5.94 -14.52 22.48
N SER A 76 6.37 -15.32 21.51
CA SER A 76 5.91 -16.71 21.38
C SER A 76 6.98 -17.60 20.77
N ARG A 77 7.13 -18.80 21.33
CA ARG A 77 7.99 -19.86 20.75
C ARG A 77 7.47 -20.38 19.41
N ARG A 78 6.17 -20.15 19.12
CA ARG A 78 5.50 -20.60 17.89
C ARG A 78 6.17 -20.04 16.62
N LEU A 79 6.75 -18.85 16.68
CA LEU A 79 7.44 -18.26 15.54
C LEU A 79 8.69 -19.07 15.16
N ALA A 80 9.54 -19.38 16.14
CA ALA A 80 10.75 -20.18 15.90
C ALA A 80 10.39 -21.64 15.56
N ALA A 81 9.38 -22.20 16.22
CA ALA A 81 8.86 -23.53 15.90
C ALA A 81 8.37 -23.60 14.45
N ALA A 82 7.59 -22.62 14.00
CA ALA A 82 7.10 -22.56 12.62
C ALA A 82 8.24 -22.50 11.59
N LEU A 83 9.32 -21.76 11.86
CA LEU A 83 10.51 -21.72 10.99
C LEU A 83 11.18 -23.09 10.86
N VAL A 84 11.30 -23.83 11.97
CA VAL A 84 11.95 -25.14 12.03
C VAL A 84 11.06 -26.25 11.46
N GLU A 85 9.82 -26.36 11.91
CA GLU A 85 8.84 -27.36 11.47
C GLU A 85 8.53 -27.21 9.99
N HIS A 86 8.42 -25.96 9.51
CA HIS A 86 8.26 -25.70 8.09
C HIS A 86 9.56 -25.89 7.30
N ARG A 87 10.71 -26.15 7.93
CA ARG A 87 12.02 -26.26 7.27
C ARG A 87 12.25 -25.11 6.29
N ALA A 88 12.13 -23.87 6.79
CA ALA A 88 12.14 -22.69 5.95
C ALA A 88 13.48 -22.54 5.20
N ASP A 89 13.41 -22.38 3.89
CA ASP A 89 14.56 -22.02 3.06
C ASP A 89 14.87 -20.53 3.18
N LEU A 90 13.83 -19.71 3.35
CA LEU A 90 13.89 -18.25 3.37
C LEU A 90 12.78 -17.65 4.22
N VAL A 91 13.08 -16.54 4.90
CA VAL A 91 12.11 -15.74 5.64
C VAL A 91 11.80 -14.45 4.89
N HIS A 92 10.53 -14.21 4.58
CA HIS A 92 10.04 -12.93 4.09
C HIS A 92 9.48 -12.13 5.27
N LEU A 93 10.03 -10.97 5.55
CA LEU A 93 9.52 -10.06 6.57
C LEU A 93 8.68 -8.96 5.91
N ALA A 94 7.36 -9.08 6.00
CA ALA A 94 6.43 -8.09 5.47
C ALA A 94 6.23 -6.95 6.49
N SER A 95 6.84 -5.79 6.22
CA SER A 95 6.76 -4.59 7.07
C SER A 95 7.28 -4.80 8.51
N PRO A 96 8.53 -5.26 8.72
CA PRO A 96 8.98 -5.70 10.04
C PRO A 96 9.04 -4.58 11.08
N PHE A 97 8.35 -4.77 12.21
CA PHE A 97 8.40 -3.83 13.34
C PHE A 97 8.44 -4.52 14.72
N VAL A 98 7.43 -5.33 15.03
CA VAL A 98 7.35 -6.10 16.28
C VAL A 98 7.53 -7.57 15.97
N LEU A 99 6.58 -8.17 15.26
CA LEU A 99 6.66 -9.59 14.90
C LEU A 99 7.78 -9.83 13.89
N GLY A 100 7.94 -8.95 12.90
CA GLY A 100 8.99 -9.07 11.90
C GLY A 100 10.40 -8.92 12.49
N VAL A 101 10.60 -8.11 13.53
CA VAL A 101 11.90 -8.04 14.23
C VAL A 101 12.22 -9.34 14.97
N ARG A 102 11.22 -9.94 15.61
CA ARG A 102 11.38 -11.27 16.22
C ARG A 102 11.60 -12.35 15.16
N GLY A 103 10.97 -12.21 14.00
CA GLY A 103 11.17 -13.07 12.83
C GLY A 103 12.61 -13.01 12.35
N MET A 104 13.16 -11.80 12.20
CA MET A 104 14.55 -11.57 11.83
C MET A 104 15.51 -12.20 12.86
N ALA A 105 15.28 -11.97 14.15
CA ALA A 105 16.12 -12.53 15.21
C ALA A 105 16.10 -14.07 15.20
N ALA A 106 14.93 -14.69 15.00
CA ALA A 106 14.79 -16.14 14.91
C ALA A 106 15.46 -16.70 13.64
N ALA A 107 15.29 -16.04 12.49
CA ALA A 107 15.93 -16.40 11.23
C ALA A 107 17.46 -16.36 11.36
N ALA A 108 18.01 -15.27 11.91
CA ALA A 108 19.43 -15.11 12.14
C ALA A 108 19.99 -16.21 13.07
N LYS A 109 19.31 -16.51 14.18
CA LYS A 109 19.71 -17.59 15.10
C LYS A 109 19.72 -18.96 14.42
N LEU A 110 18.80 -19.20 13.50
CA LEU A 110 18.67 -20.47 12.76
C LEU A 110 19.53 -20.51 11.49
N GLY A 111 20.27 -19.43 11.16
CA GLY A 111 21.05 -19.33 9.93
C GLY A 111 20.22 -19.24 8.65
N ILE A 112 18.92 -18.96 8.74
CA ILE A 112 18.00 -18.89 7.60
C ILE A 112 18.07 -17.49 6.98
N PRO A 113 18.28 -17.36 5.66
CA PRO A 113 18.33 -16.06 5.01
C PRO A 113 16.97 -15.34 5.05
N ALA A 114 17.02 -14.01 5.11
CA ALA A 114 15.83 -13.18 5.23
C ALA A 114 15.80 -12.04 4.20
N VAL A 115 14.60 -11.77 3.67
CA VAL A 115 14.30 -10.60 2.84
C VAL A 115 13.31 -9.73 3.59
N ALA A 116 13.66 -8.47 3.83
CA ALA A 116 12.82 -7.51 4.53
C ALA A 116 12.17 -6.53 3.57
N VAL A 117 10.84 -6.38 3.63
CA VAL A 117 10.11 -5.43 2.80
C VAL A 117 9.70 -4.22 3.61
N TYR A 118 10.12 -3.05 3.16
CA TYR A 118 9.64 -1.78 3.68
C TYR A 118 8.27 -1.46 3.07
N GLN A 119 7.24 -1.33 3.89
CA GLN A 119 5.86 -1.12 3.40
C GLN A 119 5.12 0.00 4.12
N THR A 120 5.41 0.19 5.41
CA THR A 120 4.76 1.21 6.25
C THR A 120 5.81 2.24 6.64
N ASP A 121 5.52 3.52 6.38
CA ASP A 121 6.38 4.62 6.84
C ASP A 121 6.17 4.87 8.34
N LEU A 122 6.72 3.98 9.15
CA LEU A 122 6.61 4.06 10.61
C LEU A 122 7.27 5.33 11.18
N ALA A 123 8.25 5.89 10.47
CA ALA A 123 8.91 7.13 10.85
C ALA A 123 7.97 8.34 10.65
N GLY A 124 7.34 8.43 9.48
CA GLY A 124 6.29 9.42 9.21
C GLY A 124 5.10 9.27 10.16
N TYR A 125 4.66 8.05 10.45
CA TYR A 125 3.61 7.81 11.45
C TYR A 125 4.00 8.32 12.85
N ALA A 126 5.23 8.04 13.32
CA ALA A 126 5.70 8.53 14.61
C ALA A 126 5.74 10.07 14.66
N ARG A 127 6.23 10.71 13.60
CA ARG A 127 6.23 12.18 13.48
C ARG A 127 4.81 12.75 13.53
N THR A 128 3.89 12.22 12.72
CA THR A 128 2.53 12.76 12.60
C THR A 128 1.68 12.51 13.84
N TYR A 129 1.76 11.32 14.44
CA TYR A 129 0.86 10.94 15.54
C TYR A 129 1.45 11.09 16.94
N MET A 130 2.77 11.05 17.08
CA MET A 130 3.43 11.16 18.38
C MET A 130 4.21 12.46 18.55
N GLY A 131 4.42 13.25 17.47
CA GLY A 131 5.19 14.49 17.49
C GLY A 131 6.69 14.32 17.80
N ALA A 132 7.14 13.08 18.02
CA ALA A 132 8.49 12.71 18.42
C ALA A 132 8.76 11.23 18.08
N GLY A 133 10.01 10.80 18.18
CA GLY A 133 10.37 9.38 18.04
C GLY A 133 10.76 8.93 16.63
N GLU A 134 10.75 9.83 15.64
CA GLU A 134 11.20 9.55 14.26
C GLU A 134 12.62 8.95 14.23
N ALA A 135 13.58 9.56 14.95
CA ALA A 135 14.95 9.03 15.04
C ALA A 135 15.01 7.64 15.70
N ALA A 136 14.12 7.34 16.66
CA ALA A 136 14.03 6.02 17.26
C ALA A 136 13.43 4.99 16.30
N ALA A 137 12.40 5.38 15.53
CA ALA A 137 11.83 4.56 14.47
C ALA A 137 12.87 4.24 13.40
N TRP A 138 13.64 5.23 12.92
CA TRP A 138 14.72 4.99 11.97
C TRP A 138 15.83 4.10 12.50
N ARG A 139 16.24 4.25 13.77
CA ARG A 139 17.20 3.31 14.40
C ARG A 139 16.67 1.88 14.40
N ARG A 140 15.37 1.69 14.70
CA ARG A 140 14.70 0.39 14.69
C ARG A 140 14.64 -0.20 13.27
N ILE A 141 14.19 0.59 12.30
CA ILE A 141 14.12 0.24 10.87
C ILE A 141 15.51 -0.19 10.39
N ARG A 142 16.53 0.65 10.62
CA ARG A 142 17.91 0.32 10.24
C ARG A 142 18.39 -0.97 10.86
N SER A 143 18.16 -1.16 12.16
CA SER A 143 18.61 -2.38 12.86
C SER A 143 18.02 -3.65 12.25
N VAL A 144 16.72 -3.68 11.94
CA VAL A 144 16.09 -4.89 11.39
C VAL A 144 16.45 -5.10 9.93
N HIS A 145 16.46 -4.04 9.13
CA HIS A 145 16.77 -4.14 7.71
C HIS A 145 18.25 -4.40 7.43
N ALA A 146 19.17 -3.90 8.27
CA ALA A 146 20.58 -4.21 8.17
C ALA A 146 20.93 -5.66 8.57
N ALA A 147 20.05 -6.33 9.33
CA ALA A 147 20.19 -7.75 9.65
C ALA A 147 19.68 -8.68 8.54
N ALA A 148 18.82 -8.19 7.65
CA ALA A 148 18.31 -8.96 6.51
C ALA A 148 19.34 -9.07 5.38
N ASP A 149 19.33 -10.17 4.64
CA ASP A 149 20.21 -10.39 3.49
C ASP A 149 19.86 -9.45 2.32
N ARG A 150 18.60 -9.00 2.23
CA ARG A 150 18.15 -7.98 1.27
C ARG A 150 17.00 -7.16 1.84
N THR A 151 17.00 -5.86 1.55
CA THR A 151 15.86 -4.97 1.80
C THR A 151 15.18 -4.60 0.48
N LEU A 152 13.85 -4.69 0.45
CA LEU A 152 13.04 -4.34 -0.70
C LEU A 152 12.26 -3.05 -0.40
N ALA A 153 12.48 -2.04 -1.24
CA ALA A 153 11.85 -0.73 -1.19
C ALA A 153 10.77 -0.62 -2.28
N PRO A 154 9.58 -0.11 -1.97
CA PRO A 154 8.47 -0.11 -2.91
C PRO A 154 8.56 0.99 -3.97
N SER A 155 9.29 2.07 -3.70
CA SER A 155 9.45 3.21 -4.60
C SER A 155 10.86 3.77 -4.53
N SER A 156 11.25 4.58 -5.52
CA SER A 156 12.50 5.33 -5.56
C SER A 156 12.64 6.26 -4.36
N ALA A 157 11.57 6.92 -3.93
CA ALA A 157 11.54 7.75 -2.73
C ALA A 157 11.85 6.93 -1.47
N ALA A 158 11.16 5.79 -1.28
CA ALA A 158 11.42 4.91 -0.14
C ALA A 158 12.83 4.31 -0.17
N LEU A 159 13.38 4.02 -1.36
CA LEU A 159 14.76 3.58 -1.52
C LEU A 159 15.73 4.66 -1.06
N GLY A 160 15.55 5.90 -1.52
CA GLY A 160 16.37 7.05 -1.13
C GLY A 160 16.31 7.30 0.38
N ASP A 161 15.12 7.23 0.99
CA ASP A 161 14.95 7.38 2.44
C ASP A 161 15.68 6.28 3.21
N LEU A 162 15.55 5.02 2.79
CA LEU A 162 16.25 3.90 3.43
C LEU A 162 17.78 4.05 3.33
N GLU A 163 18.30 4.43 2.16
CA GLU A 163 19.73 4.65 1.94
C GLU A 163 20.27 5.83 2.75
N ALA A 164 19.54 6.96 2.78
CA ALA A 164 19.90 8.14 3.56
C ALA A 164 19.98 7.83 5.08
N HIS A 165 19.19 6.87 5.56
CA HIS A 165 19.23 6.42 6.95
C HIS A 165 20.19 5.25 7.19
N GLY A 166 21.02 4.90 6.21
CA GLY A 166 22.09 3.90 6.33
C GLY A 166 21.59 2.45 6.30
N VAL A 167 20.46 2.18 5.66
CA VAL A 167 20.00 0.82 5.41
C VAL A 167 20.78 0.24 4.22
N PRO A 168 21.49 -0.90 4.39
CA PRO A 168 22.25 -1.50 3.31
C PRO A 168 21.39 -2.43 2.44
N ARG A 169 21.92 -2.81 1.27
CA ARG A 169 21.36 -3.86 0.39
C ARG A 169 19.89 -3.60 0.00
N VAL A 170 19.56 -2.34 -0.22
CA VAL A 170 18.23 -1.92 -0.69
C VAL A 170 18.12 -2.20 -2.19
N ARG A 171 16.97 -2.73 -2.61
CA ARG A 171 16.59 -2.94 -4.01
C ARG A 171 15.15 -2.50 -4.21
N LEU A 172 14.84 -1.97 -5.39
CA LEU A 172 13.46 -1.67 -5.74
C LEU A 172 12.66 -2.95 -5.95
N TRP A 173 11.48 -2.99 -5.34
CA TRP A 173 10.45 -3.98 -5.58
C TRP A 173 9.08 -3.27 -5.50
N PRO A 174 8.57 -2.77 -6.64
CA PRO A 174 7.30 -2.06 -6.73
C PRO A 174 6.10 -2.91 -6.29
N ARG A 175 4.89 -2.33 -6.25
CA ARG A 175 3.66 -3.10 -6.00
C ARG A 175 2.89 -3.41 -7.27
N GLY A 176 2.20 -4.54 -7.23
CA GLY A 176 1.27 -4.94 -8.28
C GLY A 176 -0.08 -4.24 -8.15
N VAL A 177 -0.86 -4.26 -9.22
CA VAL A 177 -2.28 -3.85 -9.25
C VAL A 177 -3.12 -4.93 -9.95
N ASP A 178 -4.36 -5.10 -9.50
CA ASP A 178 -5.33 -6.01 -10.10
C ASP A 178 -5.97 -5.34 -11.33
N THR A 179 -5.28 -5.39 -12.47
CA THR A 179 -5.68 -4.76 -13.75
C THR A 179 -6.88 -5.43 -14.42
N VAL A 180 -7.30 -6.59 -13.90
CA VAL A 180 -8.52 -7.30 -14.32
C VAL A 180 -9.73 -6.76 -13.57
N ARG A 181 -9.60 -6.57 -12.25
CA ARG A 181 -10.65 -5.95 -11.43
C ARG A 181 -10.81 -4.47 -11.72
N PHE A 182 -9.72 -3.72 -11.71
CA PHE A 182 -9.72 -2.29 -12.01
C PHE A 182 -9.51 -2.12 -13.51
N ARG A 183 -10.57 -1.76 -14.22
CA ARG A 183 -10.56 -1.60 -15.68
C ARG A 183 -11.59 -0.55 -16.12
N PRO A 184 -11.33 0.17 -17.23
CA PRO A 184 -12.19 1.25 -17.70
C PRO A 184 -13.63 0.82 -18.03
N ASP A 185 -13.82 -0.42 -18.48
CA ASP A 185 -15.13 -0.96 -18.90
C ASP A 185 -16.17 -1.08 -17.76
N LEU A 186 -15.75 -0.87 -16.50
CA LEU A 186 -16.66 -0.85 -15.35
C LEU A 186 -17.31 0.52 -15.12
N ARG A 187 -17.07 1.50 -16.00
CA ARG A 187 -17.70 2.82 -15.93
C ARG A 187 -19.22 2.68 -15.92
N ASP A 188 -19.86 3.31 -14.94
CA ASP A 188 -21.30 3.22 -14.71
C ASP A 188 -21.97 4.60 -14.85
N GLU A 189 -22.64 4.83 -15.98
CA GLU A 189 -23.32 6.10 -16.27
C GLU A 189 -24.57 6.34 -15.40
N ALA A 190 -25.14 5.31 -14.76
CA ALA A 190 -26.20 5.50 -13.77
C ALA A 190 -25.63 6.05 -12.47
N LEU A 191 -24.53 5.47 -11.99
CA LEU A 191 -23.79 5.98 -10.83
C LEU A 191 -23.31 7.42 -11.06
N ARG A 192 -22.81 7.73 -12.26
CA ARG A 192 -22.39 9.10 -12.59
C ARG A 192 -23.53 10.11 -12.50
N ARG A 193 -24.72 9.78 -13.02
CA ARG A 193 -25.90 10.65 -12.92
C ARG A 193 -26.38 10.83 -11.48
N GLU A 194 -26.19 9.82 -10.62
CA GLU A 194 -26.49 9.93 -9.19
C GLU A 194 -25.51 10.88 -8.48
N LEU A 195 -24.21 10.74 -8.74
CA LEU A 195 -23.17 11.52 -8.06
C LEU A 195 -23.10 12.97 -8.58
N ALA A 196 -23.19 13.14 -9.90
CA ALA A 196 -23.04 14.41 -10.61
C ALA A 196 -24.24 14.64 -11.56
N PRO A 197 -25.43 14.94 -11.01
CA PRO A 197 -26.68 15.05 -11.78
C PRO A 197 -26.69 16.21 -12.78
N ASN A 198 -25.81 17.21 -12.63
CA ASN A 198 -25.72 18.35 -13.53
C ASN A 198 -24.63 18.18 -14.60
N GLY A 199 -24.06 16.97 -14.72
CA GLY A 199 -22.97 16.69 -15.67
C GLY A 199 -21.61 17.20 -15.20
N GLU A 200 -21.42 17.38 -13.89
CA GLU A 200 -20.15 17.80 -13.31
C GLU A 200 -19.03 16.75 -13.54
N ALA A 201 -17.79 17.23 -13.63
CA ALA A 201 -16.62 16.36 -13.59
C ALA A 201 -16.46 15.78 -12.18
N ILE A 202 -16.40 14.45 -12.08
CA ILE A 202 -16.29 13.73 -10.81
C ILE A 202 -14.82 13.60 -10.42
N VAL A 203 -14.44 14.26 -9.32
CA VAL A 203 -13.10 14.21 -8.71
C VAL A 203 -13.18 13.31 -7.49
N GLY A 204 -12.60 12.12 -7.58
CA GLY A 204 -12.65 11.12 -6.52
C GLY A 204 -11.41 11.11 -5.63
N TYR A 205 -11.63 10.93 -4.33
CA TYR A 205 -10.60 10.46 -3.38
C TYR A 205 -11.00 9.08 -2.86
N VAL A 206 -10.01 8.20 -2.71
CA VAL A 206 -10.18 6.85 -2.18
C VAL A 206 -9.07 6.59 -1.17
N GLY A 207 -9.44 6.29 0.07
CA GLY A 207 -8.48 5.93 1.10
C GLY A 207 -9.02 6.06 2.51
N ARG A 208 -8.16 5.84 3.50
CA ARG A 208 -8.50 6.13 4.89
C ARG A 208 -8.70 7.64 5.07
N LEU A 209 -9.69 8.04 5.86
CA LEU A 209 -9.91 9.45 6.23
C LEU A 209 -9.14 9.73 7.52
N ALA A 210 -7.88 10.13 7.38
CA ALA A 210 -6.99 10.35 8.51
C ALA A 210 -6.09 11.57 8.27
N PRO A 211 -5.55 12.21 9.32
CA PRO A 211 -4.81 13.47 9.21
C PRO A 211 -3.62 13.41 8.24
N GLU A 212 -2.90 12.28 8.17
CA GLU A 212 -1.76 12.11 7.28
C GLU A 212 -2.11 12.12 5.79
N LYS A 213 -3.41 12.01 5.46
CA LYS A 213 -3.90 11.96 4.07
C LYS A 213 -4.27 13.32 3.51
N HIS A 214 -4.37 14.34 4.36
CA HIS A 214 -4.64 15.73 3.95
C HIS A 214 -5.82 15.88 2.97
N VAL A 215 -6.91 15.16 3.21
CA VAL A 215 -8.07 15.13 2.31
C VAL A 215 -8.75 16.51 2.23
N GLU A 216 -8.56 17.35 3.26
CA GLU A 216 -8.99 18.74 3.32
C GLU A 216 -8.39 19.62 2.21
N LEU A 217 -7.29 19.20 1.56
CA LEU A 217 -6.73 19.91 0.40
C LEU A 217 -7.66 19.90 -0.82
N LEU A 218 -8.73 19.11 -0.81
CA LEU A 218 -9.79 19.14 -1.82
C LEU A 218 -10.84 20.23 -1.58
N ALA A 219 -10.73 21.04 -0.52
CA ALA A 219 -11.69 22.09 -0.19
C ALA A 219 -11.87 23.09 -1.34
N GLY A 220 -10.77 23.51 -1.97
CA GLY A 220 -10.85 24.42 -3.12
C GLY A 220 -11.51 23.78 -4.35
N ALA A 221 -11.33 22.46 -4.55
CA ALA A 221 -12.01 21.73 -5.62
C ALA A 221 -13.53 21.66 -5.44
N CYS A 222 -14.04 21.65 -4.19
CA CYS A 222 -15.47 21.69 -3.91
C CYS A 222 -16.12 23.00 -4.35
N GLY A 223 -15.35 24.10 -4.42
CA GLY A 223 -15.82 25.41 -4.87
C GLY A 223 -15.76 25.64 -6.37
N LEU A 224 -15.22 24.69 -7.15
CA LEU A 224 -15.07 24.86 -8.60
C LEU A 224 -16.41 24.62 -9.33
N PRO A 225 -16.81 25.50 -10.27
CA PRO A 225 -18.01 25.29 -11.06
C PRO A 225 -17.86 24.05 -11.95
N GLY A 226 -18.92 23.24 -12.04
CA GLY A 226 -18.93 22.02 -12.86
C GLY A 226 -18.05 20.89 -12.31
N VAL A 227 -17.66 20.94 -11.03
CA VAL A 227 -16.91 19.88 -10.35
C VAL A 227 -17.74 19.27 -9.23
N LYS A 228 -17.68 17.95 -9.10
CA LYS A 228 -18.24 17.20 -7.98
C LYS A 228 -17.15 16.38 -7.30
N VAL A 229 -16.88 16.69 -6.04
CA VAL A 229 -15.94 15.91 -5.21
C VAL A 229 -16.66 14.71 -4.61
N VAL A 230 -16.06 13.52 -4.74
CA VAL A 230 -16.58 12.26 -4.19
C VAL A 230 -15.51 11.61 -3.31
N ILE A 231 -15.85 11.32 -2.07
CA ILE A 231 -14.95 10.75 -1.06
C ILE A 231 -15.38 9.32 -0.75
N VAL A 232 -14.48 8.37 -1.02
CA VAL A 232 -14.66 6.95 -0.70
C VAL A 232 -13.69 6.55 0.39
N GLY A 233 -14.22 6.11 1.51
CA GLY A 233 -13.40 5.80 2.67
C GLY A 233 -14.08 6.11 3.98
N ASP A 234 -13.38 5.79 5.05
CA ASP A 234 -13.79 6.10 6.41
C ASP A 234 -12.55 6.27 7.28
N GLY A 235 -12.70 6.88 8.45
CA GLY A 235 -11.62 7.08 9.39
C GLY A 235 -11.87 8.21 10.38
N PRO A 236 -10.92 8.44 11.30
CA PRO A 236 -11.06 9.40 12.39
C PRO A 236 -11.34 10.84 11.94
N SER A 237 -10.94 11.21 10.71
CA SER A 237 -11.17 12.56 10.18
C SER A 237 -12.53 12.75 9.51
N HIS A 238 -13.42 11.74 9.48
CA HIS A 238 -14.69 11.82 8.74
C HIS A 238 -15.52 13.05 9.13
N ALA A 239 -15.77 13.27 10.43
CA ALA A 239 -16.60 14.38 10.90
C ALA A 239 -16.02 15.74 10.47
N HIS A 240 -14.73 15.94 10.67
CA HIS A 240 -14.02 17.16 10.25
C HIS A 240 -14.07 17.37 8.73
N LEU A 241 -13.92 16.31 7.94
CA LEU A 241 -13.92 16.43 6.47
C LEU A 241 -15.30 16.75 5.91
N THR A 242 -16.37 16.28 6.53
CA THR A 242 -17.74 16.66 6.13
C THR A 242 -17.98 18.17 6.30
N GLU A 243 -17.36 18.79 7.31
CA GLU A 243 -17.39 20.25 7.49
C GLU A 243 -16.44 20.98 6.51
N ALA A 244 -15.23 20.44 6.31
CA ALA A 244 -14.21 21.07 5.47
C ALA A 244 -14.47 20.98 3.95
N LEU A 245 -15.28 20.02 3.51
CA LEU A 245 -15.57 19.72 2.10
C LEU A 245 -17.08 19.91 1.80
N PRO A 246 -17.61 21.14 1.89
CA PRO A 246 -19.03 21.38 1.66
C PRO A 246 -19.43 20.98 0.24
N GLY A 247 -20.51 20.19 0.14
CA GLY A 247 -21.04 19.73 -1.15
C GLY A 247 -20.34 18.50 -1.75
N ALA A 248 -19.31 17.96 -1.09
CA ALA A 248 -18.73 16.66 -1.43
C ALA A 248 -19.67 15.50 -1.04
N VAL A 249 -19.64 14.43 -1.83
CA VAL A 249 -20.42 13.20 -1.57
C VAL A 249 -19.54 12.18 -0.87
N PHE A 250 -19.93 11.75 0.33
CA PHE A 250 -19.24 10.74 1.10
C PHE A 250 -19.92 9.38 0.91
N LEU A 251 -19.23 8.44 0.27
CA LEU A 251 -19.77 7.10 0.03
C LEU A 251 -19.49 6.15 1.20
N GLY A 252 -18.58 6.49 2.11
CA GLY A 252 -18.10 5.58 3.13
C GLY A 252 -17.16 4.52 2.55
N ARG A 253 -16.85 3.47 3.32
CA ARG A 253 -15.94 2.40 2.89
C ARG A 253 -16.54 1.58 1.74
N ARG A 254 -15.75 1.33 0.69
CA ARG A 254 -16.07 0.42 -0.43
C ARG A 254 -14.91 -0.51 -0.73
N THR A 255 -15.21 -1.70 -1.24
CA THR A 255 -14.24 -2.75 -1.55
C THR A 255 -14.67 -3.54 -2.79
N GLY A 256 -13.78 -4.38 -3.32
CA GLY A 256 -14.12 -5.34 -4.36
C GLY A 256 -14.65 -4.69 -5.64
N GLY A 257 -15.69 -5.29 -6.24
CA GLY A 257 -16.29 -4.83 -7.49
C GLY A 257 -16.93 -3.44 -7.39
N ASP A 258 -17.52 -3.09 -6.25
CA ASP A 258 -18.12 -1.76 -6.08
C ASP A 258 -17.07 -0.65 -6.09
N LEU A 259 -15.93 -0.89 -5.43
CA LEU A 259 -14.81 0.06 -5.49
C LEU A 259 -14.27 0.22 -6.91
N ALA A 260 -14.13 -0.88 -7.66
CA ALA A 260 -13.66 -0.84 -9.04
C ALA A 260 -14.62 -0.08 -9.97
N ARG A 261 -15.93 -0.30 -9.79
CA ARG A 261 -16.99 0.46 -10.48
C ARG A 261 -16.91 1.95 -10.18
N ILE A 262 -16.69 2.33 -8.92
CA ILE A 262 -16.53 3.73 -8.53
C ILE A 262 -15.31 4.34 -9.21
N PHE A 263 -14.14 3.69 -9.13
CA PHE A 263 -12.94 4.18 -9.79
C PHE A 263 -13.17 4.42 -11.29
N ALA A 264 -13.70 3.44 -12.03
CA ALA A 264 -13.96 3.60 -13.46
C ALA A 264 -15.00 4.70 -13.80
N SER A 265 -15.80 5.09 -12.82
CA SER A 265 -16.82 6.14 -12.94
C SER A 265 -16.31 7.54 -12.58
N LEU A 266 -15.08 7.68 -12.09
CA LEU A 266 -14.46 8.99 -11.86
C LEU A 266 -14.02 9.63 -13.20
N ASP A 267 -13.87 10.95 -13.21
CA ASP A 267 -13.18 11.66 -14.30
C ASP A 267 -11.74 12.02 -13.93
N LEU A 268 -11.49 12.19 -12.64
CA LEU A 268 -10.19 12.48 -12.07
C LEU A 268 -10.05 11.79 -10.71
N PHE A 269 -8.89 11.24 -10.42
CA PHE A 269 -8.56 10.77 -9.08
C PHE A 269 -7.57 11.74 -8.42
N ALA A 270 -7.88 12.20 -7.22
CA ALA A 270 -7.02 13.07 -6.44
C ALA A 270 -6.52 12.34 -5.20
N HIS A 271 -5.20 12.20 -5.11
CA HIS A 271 -4.50 11.78 -3.91
C HIS A 271 -3.80 12.99 -3.30
N THR A 272 -3.94 13.19 -1.99
CA THR A 272 -3.48 14.43 -1.32
C THR A 272 -2.42 14.19 -0.26
N GLY A 273 -2.20 12.94 0.15
CA GLY A 273 -1.27 12.60 1.22
C GLY A 273 0.18 12.50 0.73
N PRO A 274 1.16 13.21 1.35
CA PRO A 274 2.56 13.12 0.94
C PRO A 274 3.28 11.90 1.55
N PHE A 275 2.68 11.26 2.56
CA PHE A 275 3.25 10.14 3.29
C PHE A 275 2.75 8.80 2.72
N GLU A 276 3.14 8.52 1.49
CA GLU A 276 2.87 7.26 0.81
C GLU A 276 4.17 6.55 0.47
N THR A 277 4.36 5.34 0.98
CA THR A 277 5.49 4.50 0.57
C THR A 277 5.37 4.07 -0.89
N PHE A 278 4.13 3.90 -1.38
CA PHE A 278 3.86 3.51 -2.76
C PHE A 278 2.58 4.12 -3.35
N CYS A 279 1.50 4.22 -2.56
CA CYS A 279 0.17 4.64 -3.00
C CYS A 279 -0.55 3.66 -3.95
N GLN A 280 -1.20 2.63 -3.37
CA GLN A 280 -1.93 1.62 -4.15
C GLN A 280 -3.10 2.22 -4.95
N THR A 281 -3.83 3.17 -4.37
CA THR A 281 -5.06 3.75 -4.98
C THR A 281 -4.76 4.56 -6.23
N VAL A 282 -3.54 5.11 -6.37
CA VAL A 282 -3.08 5.72 -7.62
C VAL A 282 -3.00 4.68 -8.73
N GLN A 283 -2.42 3.49 -8.49
CA GLN A 283 -2.40 2.43 -9.50
C GLN A 283 -3.81 1.92 -9.84
N GLU A 284 -4.70 1.83 -8.85
CA GLU A 284 -6.09 1.40 -9.06
C GLU A 284 -6.86 2.41 -9.94
N ALA A 285 -6.69 3.72 -9.70
CA ALA A 285 -7.23 4.77 -10.57
C ALA A 285 -6.68 4.67 -11.99
N MET A 286 -5.36 4.56 -12.13
CA MET A 286 -4.70 4.43 -13.43
C MET A 286 -5.13 3.17 -14.17
N ALA A 287 -5.27 2.03 -13.48
CA ALA A 287 -5.76 0.79 -14.05
C ALA A 287 -7.21 0.89 -14.52
N SER A 288 -8.02 1.73 -13.87
CA SER A 288 -9.37 2.08 -14.32
C SER A 288 -9.40 3.16 -15.42
N GLY A 289 -8.25 3.58 -15.95
CA GLY A 289 -8.15 4.59 -17.01
C GLY A 289 -8.45 6.01 -16.53
N VAL A 290 -8.24 6.29 -15.24
CA VAL A 290 -8.51 7.60 -14.63
C VAL A 290 -7.20 8.36 -14.42
N PRO A 291 -7.08 9.61 -14.91
CA PRO A 291 -5.91 10.44 -14.66
C PRO A 291 -5.79 10.81 -13.18
N VAL A 292 -4.58 11.15 -12.75
CA VAL A 292 -4.28 11.36 -11.32
C VAL A 292 -3.75 12.76 -11.04
N VAL A 293 -4.23 13.40 -9.97
CA VAL A 293 -3.54 14.50 -9.29
C VAL A 293 -2.95 13.94 -8.00
N ALA A 294 -1.64 14.09 -7.79
CA ALA A 294 -0.97 13.59 -6.59
C ALA A 294 0.17 14.53 -6.14
N PRO A 295 0.54 14.54 -4.85
CA PRO A 295 1.73 15.26 -4.39
C PRO A 295 2.99 14.70 -5.04
N ALA A 296 3.95 15.58 -5.35
CA ALA A 296 5.30 15.27 -5.81
C ALA A 296 6.17 14.76 -4.66
N ALA A 297 5.70 13.73 -3.96
CA ALA A 297 6.37 13.10 -2.83
C ALA A 297 6.03 11.61 -2.75
N GLY A 298 6.93 10.83 -2.16
CA GLY A 298 6.71 9.40 -1.89
C GLY A 298 6.48 8.57 -3.16
N GLY A 299 5.66 7.53 -3.01
CA GLY A 299 5.30 6.58 -4.07
C GLY A 299 4.72 7.18 -5.36
N PRO A 300 3.85 8.21 -5.30
CA PRO A 300 3.32 8.88 -6.49
C PRO A 300 4.37 9.33 -7.52
N LEU A 301 5.61 9.64 -7.11
CA LEU A 301 6.70 10.01 -8.02
C LEU A 301 7.05 8.92 -9.06
N ASP A 302 6.86 7.65 -8.70
CA ASP A 302 7.11 6.49 -9.58
C ASP A 302 5.88 6.07 -10.40
N LEU A 303 4.71 6.63 -10.04
CA LEU A 303 3.41 6.24 -10.59
C LEU A 303 2.82 7.30 -11.51
N VAL A 304 3.12 8.59 -11.31
CA VAL A 304 2.52 9.67 -12.10
C VAL A 304 3.59 10.30 -12.99
N ALA A 305 3.48 10.05 -14.30
CA ALA A 305 4.25 10.79 -15.28
C ALA A 305 3.59 12.17 -15.46
N HIS A 306 4.14 13.18 -14.79
CA HIS A 306 3.65 14.56 -14.83
C HIS A 306 3.42 15.04 -16.27
N GLY A 307 2.23 15.57 -16.55
CA GLY A 307 1.84 16.06 -17.88
C GLY A 307 1.54 14.95 -18.89
N ARG A 308 1.46 13.68 -18.47
CA ARG A 308 1.19 12.54 -19.36
C ARG A 308 0.16 11.56 -18.83
N THR A 309 0.20 11.22 -17.55
CA THR A 309 -0.78 10.33 -16.91
C THR A 309 -1.56 11.04 -15.80
N GLY A 310 -1.24 12.31 -15.56
CA GLY A 310 -1.69 13.06 -14.41
C GLY A 310 -0.83 14.29 -14.15
N LEU A 311 -1.09 14.97 -13.04
CA LEU A 311 -0.34 16.13 -12.56
C LEU A 311 0.23 15.84 -11.17
N LEU A 312 1.49 16.23 -11.00
CA LEU A 312 2.18 16.23 -9.72
C LEU A 312 2.18 17.65 -9.17
N VAL A 313 1.82 17.82 -7.90
CA VAL A 313 1.71 19.13 -7.24
C VAL A 313 2.62 19.21 -6.00
N PRO A 314 3.05 20.40 -5.55
CA PRO A 314 3.74 20.54 -4.28
C PRO A 314 2.95 19.94 -3.10
N PRO A 315 3.59 19.14 -2.22
CA PRO A 315 2.94 18.61 -1.02
C PRO A 315 2.34 19.70 -0.13
N GLY A 316 1.10 19.49 0.34
CA GLY A 316 0.44 20.39 1.29
C GLY A 316 -0.12 21.69 0.68
N ASP A 317 -0.04 21.85 -0.65
CA ASP A 317 -0.48 23.07 -1.33
C ASP A 317 -1.92 22.93 -1.86
N VAL A 318 -2.88 23.50 -1.13
CA VAL A 318 -4.30 23.52 -1.50
C VAL A 318 -4.56 24.26 -2.81
N THR A 319 -3.81 25.32 -3.08
CA THR A 319 -3.97 26.11 -4.30
C THR A 319 -3.49 25.30 -5.50
N ALA A 320 -2.33 24.66 -5.42
CA ALA A 320 -1.84 23.81 -6.50
C ALA A 320 -2.75 22.60 -6.77
N VAL A 321 -3.30 21.96 -5.73
CA VAL A 321 -4.31 20.89 -5.90
C VAL A 321 -5.54 21.42 -6.63
N THR A 322 -6.08 22.57 -6.19
CA THR A 322 -7.28 23.18 -6.78
C THR A 322 -7.07 23.54 -8.25
N GLU A 323 -5.92 24.13 -8.57
CA GLU A 323 -5.57 24.53 -9.93
C GLU A 323 -5.38 23.33 -10.84
N ALA A 324 -4.69 22.28 -10.39
CA ALA A 324 -4.54 21.03 -11.15
C ALA A 324 -5.89 20.36 -11.43
N VAL A 325 -6.80 20.35 -10.44
CA VAL A 325 -8.16 19.85 -10.61
C VAL A 325 -8.94 20.71 -11.61
N ARG A 326 -8.90 22.04 -11.48
CA ARG A 326 -9.55 23.00 -12.40
C ARG A 326 -9.11 22.78 -13.84
N GLU A 327 -7.79 22.66 -14.05
CA GLU A 327 -7.18 22.47 -15.35
C GLU A 327 -7.64 21.16 -16.01
N LEU A 328 -7.65 20.05 -15.26
CA LEU A 328 -8.10 18.76 -15.79
C LEU A 328 -9.62 18.70 -15.93
N ALA A 329 -10.40 19.29 -15.03
CA ALA A 329 -11.86 19.33 -15.12
C ALA A 329 -12.36 20.13 -16.34
N ALA A 330 -11.63 21.17 -16.75
CA ALA A 330 -11.96 21.98 -17.91
C ALA A 330 -11.63 21.33 -19.28
N ASP A 331 -10.80 20.28 -19.31
CA ASP A 331 -10.30 19.68 -20.56
C ASP A 331 -10.59 18.16 -20.62
N PRO A 332 -11.77 17.76 -21.13
CA PRO A 332 -12.14 16.35 -21.28
C PRO A 332 -11.20 15.55 -22.19
N ALA A 333 -10.71 16.16 -23.27
CA ALA A 333 -9.83 15.48 -24.22
C ALA A 333 -8.51 15.10 -23.56
N ARG A 334 -7.96 16.01 -22.75
CA ARG A 334 -6.74 15.75 -21.99
C ARG A 334 -6.96 14.73 -20.87
N ARG A 335 -8.10 14.73 -20.19
CA ARG A 335 -8.44 13.67 -19.22
C ARG A 335 -8.46 12.30 -19.89
N THR A 336 -9.08 12.18 -21.05
CA THR A 336 -9.09 10.93 -21.82
C THR A 336 -7.68 10.50 -22.21
N ALA A 337 -6.88 11.42 -22.78
CA ALA A 337 -5.50 11.11 -23.16
C ALA A 337 -4.64 10.65 -21.97
N TYR A 338 -4.74 11.36 -20.84
CA TYR A 338 -4.00 10.99 -19.62
C TYR A 338 -4.50 9.68 -19.02
N GLY A 339 -5.80 9.44 -19.01
CA GLY A 339 -6.40 8.19 -18.55
C GLY A 339 -5.94 6.98 -19.37
N THR A 340 -5.91 7.09 -20.70
CA THR A 340 -5.37 6.04 -21.58
C THR A 340 -3.89 5.78 -21.30
N ALA A 341 -3.07 6.84 -21.23
CA ALA A 341 -1.65 6.71 -20.92
C ALA A 341 -1.40 6.11 -19.52
N ALA A 342 -2.22 6.50 -18.54
CA ALA A 342 -2.20 5.96 -17.19
C ALA A 342 -2.44 4.45 -17.18
N ARG A 343 -3.49 3.99 -17.86
CA ARG A 343 -3.79 2.55 -18.01
C ARG A 343 -2.61 1.80 -18.62
N THR A 344 -2.10 2.26 -19.75
CA THR A 344 -0.96 1.63 -20.44
C THR A 344 0.26 1.51 -19.53
N MET A 345 0.52 2.52 -18.69
CA MET A 345 1.69 2.51 -17.82
C MET A 345 1.64 1.47 -16.70
N VAL A 346 0.44 1.12 -16.21
CA VAL A 346 0.26 0.16 -15.10
C VAL A 346 -0.19 -1.23 -15.55
N GLU A 347 -0.55 -1.40 -16.82
CA GLU A 347 -1.09 -2.66 -17.35
C GLU A 347 -0.16 -3.87 -17.13
N GLY A 348 1.15 -3.68 -17.27
CA GLY A 348 2.17 -4.70 -17.03
C GLY A 348 2.55 -4.89 -15.55
N ARG A 349 2.09 -4.02 -14.64
CA ARG A 349 2.42 -4.06 -13.20
C ARG A 349 1.46 -4.97 -12.45
N THR A 350 1.23 -6.17 -12.95
CA THR A 350 0.32 -7.13 -12.31
C THR A 350 0.92 -7.70 -11.02
N TRP A 351 0.08 -8.22 -10.13
CA TRP A 351 0.55 -8.98 -8.97
C TRP A 351 1.44 -10.17 -9.36
N ALA A 352 1.16 -10.80 -10.51
CA ALA A 352 1.97 -11.88 -11.02
C ALA A 352 3.38 -11.42 -11.43
N ALA A 353 3.47 -10.33 -12.21
CA ALA A 353 4.76 -9.79 -12.65
C ALA A 353 5.62 -9.34 -11.46
N VAL A 354 5.02 -8.63 -10.49
CA VAL A 354 5.71 -8.19 -9.27
C VAL A 354 6.07 -9.37 -8.36
N GLY A 355 5.21 -10.39 -8.29
CA GLY A 355 5.49 -11.62 -7.55
C GLY A 355 6.64 -12.43 -8.14
N ASP A 356 6.79 -12.45 -9.47
CA ASP A 356 7.94 -13.10 -10.13
C ASP A 356 9.25 -12.39 -9.83
N GLN A 357 9.25 -11.05 -9.80
CA GLN A 357 10.40 -10.25 -9.36
C GLN A 357 10.78 -10.58 -7.90
N LEU A 358 9.79 -10.76 -7.03
CA LEU A 358 10.03 -11.16 -5.65
C LEU A 358 10.70 -12.54 -5.56
N ILE A 359 10.22 -13.51 -6.34
CA ILE A 359 10.81 -14.85 -6.41
C ILE A 359 12.25 -14.78 -6.93
N ALA A 360 12.54 -13.94 -7.92
CA ALA A 360 13.90 -13.71 -8.40
C ALA A 360 14.80 -13.17 -7.27
N HIS A 361 14.33 -12.21 -6.48
CA HIS A 361 15.07 -11.72 -5.32
C HIS A 361 15.35 -12.81 -4.28
N TYR A 362 14.42 -13.74 -4.06
CA TYR A 362 14.65 -14.89 -3.19
C TYR A 362 15.73 -15.82 -3.75
N GLY A 363 15.68 -16.10 -5.05
CA GLY A 363 16.67 -16.90 -5.75
C GLY A 363 18.08 -16.32 -5.59
N ASP A 364 18.24 -15.01 -5.82
CA ASP A 364 19.54 -14.33 -5.67
C ASP A 364 20.11 -14.46 -4.25
N VAL A 365 19.26 -14.24 -3.24
CA VAL A 365 19.66 -14.31 -1.82
C VAL A 365 20.11 -15.73 -1.46
N LEU A 366 19.36 -16.74 -1.90
CA LEU A 366 19.71 -18.14 -1.67
C LEU A 366 21.00 -18.55 -2.40
N ALA A 367 21.21 -18.08 -3.63
CA ALA A 367 22.42 -18.36 -4.41
C ALA A 367 23.68 -17.73 -3.79
N ALA A 368 23.59 -16.47 -3.35
CA ALA A 368 24.70 -15.77 -2.69
C ALA A 368 25.15 -16.49 -1.40
N ARG A 369 24.19 -16.98 -0.60
CA ARG A 369 24.45 -17.75 0.62
C ARG A 369 25.17 -19.08 0.34
N ARG A 370 24.74 -19.83 -0.68
CA ARG A 370 25.40 -21.09 -1.06
C ARG A 370 26.87 -20.86 -1.44
N THR A 371 27.15 -19.77 -2.15
CA THR A 371 28.51 -19.40 -2.53
C THR A 371 29.36 -19.04 -1.31
N ALA A 372 28.80 -18.29 -0.36
CA ALA A 372 29.50 -17.91 0.88
C ALA A 372 29.76 -19.08 1.85
N VAL A 373 28.99 -20.17 1.77
CA VAL A 373 29.22 -21.39 2.56
C VAL A 373 30.23 -22.33 1.89
N ALA A 374 30.38 -22.24 0.57
CA ALA A 374 31.30 -23.06 -0.21
C ALA A 374 32.73 -22.47 -0.29
N ALA A 375 32.89 -21.17 -0.04
CA ALA A 375 34.17 -20.47 0.09
C ALA A 375 34.63 -20.46 1.54
#